data_AF-A0A368L5W3-F1
#
_entry.id   AF-A0A368L5W3-F1
#
_cell.length_a   1.000
_cell.length_b   1.000
_cell.length_c   1.000
_cell.angle_alpha   90.00
_cell.angle_beta   90.00
_cell.angle_gamma   90.00
#
_symmetry.space_group_name_H-M   'P 1'
#
loop_
_entity.id
_entity.type
_entity.pdbx_description
1 polymer ?
#
loop_
_entity_poly.entity_id
_entity_poly.type
_entity_poly.pdbx_seq_one_letter_code
_entity_poly.pdbx_strand_id
1 'polypeptide(L)'
;MLRARLIDLLGSADFARVYTLIALGTALSGFAIEHIASAWTLYSMMAGLAVVGAAMLWVRRRELTLIGFAPTMLLGFVLWALVSVAWAFDRWESFTGWLELLCYAFVAVTIAQVRDTMQVVRALGDVLRALLGLSIALEVLVGILLDTSFPQLAMPGDIAFLGPIQGMFGTRNMLAFVAMIAIATFFVEWRLRAVATGVAVGSLVLAGVSAALSASPTALVLACALAVALSVLLLIRRVRPGNRLDVHRALGIGVVLLGAVAYLFRERIFETVNAATALANRSALWSEVLRWVERRAIQGWGWYGDWLDEPFPFRTVNFLMGAPHESALNAYLDVTLQLGAVGLILFGGMCALAFARGWVMASERRSSVYLWMPLMLTVILVTSLAESFTLEGPGWLLLVLCIVTAGQARSWRTLILDRQDIPEPLPPDDRRPG
;
A
#
# COMPACT_ATOMS: atom_id res chain seq x y z
N MET A 1 -35.67 0.52 20.98
CA MET A 1 -35.73 1.09 19.61
C MET A 1 -34.38 1.64 19.14
N LEU A 2 -33.68 2.50 19.92
CA LEU A 2 -32.38 3.06 19.52
C LEU A 2 -31.31 1.98 19.19
N ARG A 3 -31.20 0.95 20.04
CA ARG A 3 -30.26 -0.17 19.85
C ARG A 3 -30.47 -0.92 18.52
N ALA A 4 -31.73 -1.17 18.14
CA ALA A 4 -32.04 -1.87 16.88
C ALA A 4 -31.63 -1.02 15.67
N ARG A 5 -31.99 0.27 15.67
CA ARG A 5 -31.58 1.22 14.62
C ARG A 5 -30.06 1.34 14.48
N LEU A 6 -29.33 1.35 15.59
CA LEU A 6 -27.86 1.36 15.59
C LEU A 6 -27.28 0.08 14.95
N ILE A 7 -27.84 -1.08 15.28
CA ILE A 7 -27.43 -2.36 14.68
C ILE A 7 -27.72 -2.35 13.18
N ASP A 8 -28.89 -1.90 12.76
CA ASP A 8 -29.27 -1.82 11.34
C ASP A 8 -28.36 -0.85 10.57
N LEU A 9 -28.04 0.30 11.16
CA LEU A 9 -27.14 1.29 10.58
C LEU A 9 -25.72 0.72 10.39
N LEU A 10 -25.15 0.10 11.43
CA LEU A 10 -23.81 -0.52 11.38
C LEU A 10 -23.75 -1.73 10.42
N GLY A 11 -24.88 -2.42 10.24
CA GLY A 11 -25.04 -3.51 9.27
C GLY A 11 -25.27 -3.04 7.84
N SER A 12 -25.57 -1.77 7.60
CA SER A 12 -25.94 -1.27 6.27
C SER A 12 -24.74 -1.16 5.31
N ALA A 13 -25.01 -1.38 4.02
CA ALA A 13 -24.00 -1.23 2.96
C ALA A 13 -23.59 0.24 2.72
N ASP A 14 -24.52 1.17 2.96
CA ASP A 14 -24.27 2.61 2.82
C ASP A 14 -23.35 3.13 3.92
N PHE A 15 -23.56 2.70 5.16
CA PHE A 15 -22.66 3.06 6.26
C PHE A 15 -21.25 2.54 6.01
N ALA A 16 -21.12 1.30 5.52
CA ALA A 16 -19.83 0.74 5.13
C ALA A 16 -19.13 1.53 4.02
N ARG A 17 -19.89 2.04 3.04
CA ARG A 17 -19.36 2.91 1.99
C ARG A 17 -18.82 4.21 2.58
N VAL A 18 -19.60 4.88 3.45
CA VAL A 18 -19.19 6.14 4.09
C VAL A 18 -17.95 5.92 4.97
N TYR A 19 -17.96 4.87 5.79
CA TYR A 19 -16.80 4.48 6.60
C TYR A 19 -15.53 4.32 5.75
N THR A 20 -15.63 3.63 4.62
CA THR A 20 -14.50 3.38 3.73
C THR A 20 -13.97 4.68 3.11
N LEU A 21 -14.86 5.57 2.65
CA LEU A 21 -14.46 6.87 2.09
C LEU A 21 -13.78 7.74 3.12
N ILE A 22 -14.32 7.82 4.35
CA ILE A 22 -13.75 8.60 5.44
C ILE A 22 -12.41 8.00 5.86
N ALA A 23 -12.32 6.68 6.05
CA ALA A 23 -11.09 6.03 6.47
C ALA A 23 -9.94 6.20 5.46
N LEU A 24 -10.21 5.99 4.16
CA LEU A 24 -9.22 6.21 3.11
C LEU A 24 -8.86 7.70 2.98
N GLY A 25 -9.85 8.60 3.06
CA GLY A 25 -9.63 10.04 3.02
C GLY A 25 -8.77 10.53 4.18
N THR A 26 -9.11 10.15 5.42
CA THR A 26 -8.35 10.51 6.62
C THR A 26 -6.92 9.98 6.54
N ALA A 27 -6.71 8.73 6.14
CA ALA A 27 -5.36 8.16 6.05
C ALA A 27 -4.51 8.84 4.96
N LEU A 28 -5.07 9.07 3.77
CA LEU A 28 -4.35 9.72 2.66
C LEU A 28 -4.13 11.22 2.87
N SER A 29 -4.97 11.87 3.67
CA SER A 29 -4.81 13.27 4.09
C SER A 29 -4.00 13.42 5.38
N GLY A 30 -3.36 12.35 5.89
CA GLY A 30 -2.65 12.34 7.17
C GLY A 30 -1.72 13.53 7.37
N PHE A 31 -0.76 13.73 6.45
CA PHE A 31 0.17 14.86 6.48
C PHE A 31 -0.54 16.22 6.62
N ALA A 32 -1.56 16.47 5.80
CA ALA A 32 -2.30 17.72 5.84
C ALA A 32 -3.06 17.90 7.16
N ILE A 33 -3.64 16.84 7.71
CA ILE A 33 -4.35 16.88 9.01
C ILE A 33 -3.38 17.19 10.15
N GLU A 34 -2.20 16.56 10.15
CA GLU A 34 -1.18 16.77 11.17
C GLU A 34 -0.67 18.20 11.20
N HIS A 35 -0.40 18.76 10.02
CA HIS A 35 0.23 20.07 9.92
C HIS A 35 -0.76 21.24 9.95
N ILE A 36 -2.03 21.03 9.58
CA ILE A 36 -3.09 22.05 9.71
C ILE A 36 -3.68 22.06 11.11
N ALA A 37 -3.85 20.88 11.72
CA ALA A 37 -4.49 20.74 13.02
C ALA A 37 -3.51 20.26 14.09
N SER A 38 -3.19 18.96 14.12
CA SER A 38 -2.16 18.35 14.98
C SER A 38 -2.04 16.85 14.72
N ALA A 39 -0.93 16.24 15.12
CA ALA A 39 -0.77 14.77 15.17
C ALA A 39 -1.86 14.09 16.02
N TRP A 40 -2.19 14.68 17.17
CA TRP A 40 -3.27 14.19 18.05
C TRP A 40 -4.64 14.17 17.37
N THR A 41 -4.90 15.10 16.46
CA THR A 41 -6.13 15.11 15.65
C THR A 41 -6.18 13.87 14.77
N LEU A 42 -5.10 13.56 14.04
CA LEU A 42 -5.04 12.38 13.18
C LEU A 42 -5.19 11.09 14.00
N TYR A 43 -4.46 10.97 15.12
CA TYR A 43 -4.55 9.81 16.00
C TYR A 43 -5.98 9.62 16.54
N SER A 44 -6.65 10.70 16.94
CA SER A 44 -8.04 10.65 17.43
C SER A 44 -9.01 10.24 16.33
N MET A 45 -8.84 10.74 15.10
CA MET A 45 -9.68 10.37 13.96
C MET A 45 -9.49 8.88 13.61
N MET A 46 -8.25 8.40 13.55
CA MET A 46 -7.94 7.01 13.26
C MET A 46 -8.40 6.06 14.36
N ALA A 47 -8.21 6.43 15.64
CA ALA A 47 -8.73 5.67 16.78
C ALA A 47 -10.27 5.62 16.77
N GLY A 48 -10.94 6.73 16.46
CA GLY A 48 -12.39 6.79 16.28
C GLY A 48 -12.87 5.86 15.16
N LEU A 49 -12.18 5.85 14.03
CA LEU A 49 -12.44 4.92 12.92
C LEU A 49 -12.18 3.46 13.29
N ALA A 50 -11.18 3.18 14.12
CA ALA A 50 -10.95 1.83 14.64
C ALA A 50 -12.09 1.39 15.57
N VAL A 51 -12.57 2.26 16.47
CA VAL A 51 -13.72 1.97 17.34
C VAL A 51 -15.00 1.71 16.53
N VAL A 52 -15.30 2.58 15.54
CA VAL A 52 -16.45 2.38 14.65
C VAL A 52 -16.31 1.09 13.83
N GLY A 53 -15.12 0.81 13.32
CA GLY A 53 -14.82 -0.42 12.60
C GLY A 53 -15.02 -1.67 13.45
N ALA A 54 -14.58 -1.65 14.71
CA ALA A 54 -14.81 -2.73 15.67
C ALA A 54 -16.31 -2.95 15.92
N ALA A 55 -17.09 -1.88 16.06
CA ALA A 55 -18.55 -1.97 16.21
C ALA A 55 -19.21 -2.59 14.96
N MET A 56 -18.77 -2.22 13.75
CA MET A 56 -19.26 -2.81 12.50
C MET A 56 -18.95 -4.30 12.41
N LEU A 57 -17.70 -4.70 12.69
CA LEU A 57 -17.29 -6.10 12.68
C LEU A 57 -18.02 -6.92 13.76
N TRP A 58 -18.25 -6.34 14.93
CA TRP A 58 -19.01 -6.97 16.00
C TRP A 58 -20.47 -7.25 15.61
N VAL A 59 -21.12 -6.32 14.93
CA VAL A 59 -22.48 -6.50 14.40
C VAL A 59 -22.51 -7.57 13.32
N ARG A 60 -21.51 -7.58 12.43
CA ARG A 60 -21.38 -8.54 11.31
C ARG A 60 -20.69 -9.85 11.68
N ARG A 61 -20.40 -10.10 12.97
CA ARG A 61 -19.59 -11.25 13.43
C ARG A 61 -20.06 -12.63 12.98
N ARG A 62 -21.34 -12.78 12.61
CA ARG A 62 -21.90 -14.04 12.08
C ARG A 62 -21.56 -14.27 10.61
N GLU A 63 -21.27 -13.21 9.86
CA GLU A 63 -20.87 -13.26 8.45
C GLU A 63 -19.34 -13.46 8.32
N LEU A 64 -18.59 -13.11 9.37
CA LEU A 64 -17.14 -13.19 9.37
C LEU A 64 -16.66 -14.62 9.63
N THR A 65 -15.84 -15.13 8.73
CA THR A 65 -15.11 -16.38 8.95
C THR A 65 -13.76 -16.08 9.57
N LEU A 66 -13.40 -16.82 10.64
CA LEU A 66 -12.07 -16.72 11.27
C LEU A 66 -10.95 -17.04 10.25
N ILE A 67 -11.24 -17.95 9.33
CA ILE A 67 -10.36 -18.36 8.23
C ILE A 67 -10.48 -17.33 7.10
N GLY A 68 -9.72 -16.24 7.21
CA GLY A 68 -9.74 -15.14 6.23
C GLY A 68 -9.80 -13.74 6.85
N PHE A 69 -9.92 -13.65 8.17
CA PHE A 69 -9.94 -12.37 8.88
C PHE A 69 -8.65 -11.56 8.70
N ALA A 70 -7.50 -12.19 8.96
CA ALA A 70 -6.18 -11.63 8.71
C ALA A 70 -5.18 -12.75 8.32
N PRO A 71 -4.32 -12.55 7.30
CA PRO A 71 -3.28 -13.51 6.96
C PRO A 71 -2.30 -13.74 8.12
N THR A 72 -1.88 -14.99 8.32
CA THR A 72 -1.02 -15.40 9.45
C THR A 72 0.31 -14.66 9.49
N MET A 73 0.91 -14.36 8.34
CA MET A 73 2.17 -13.60 8.27
C MET A 73 1.99 -12.14 8.71
N LEU A 74 0.85 -11.51 8.39
CA LEU A 74 0.53 -10.16 8.85
C LEU A 74 0.37 -10.14 10.38
N LEU A 75 -0.37 -11.11 10.93
CA LEU A 75 -0.49 -11.25 12.38
C LEU A 75 0.87 -11.51 13.03
N GLY A 76 1.69 -12.37 12.43
CA GLY A 76 3.05 -12.64 12.87
C GLY A 76 3.92 -11.38 12.89
N PHE A 77 3.85 -10.53 11.86
CA PHE A 77 4.56 -9.27 11.79
C PHE A 77 4.13 -8.30 12.91
N VAL A 78 2.82 -8.09 13.08
CA VAL A 78 2.29 -7.19 14.13
C VAL A 78 2.60 -7.70 15.55
N LEU A 79 2.54 -9.02 15.76
CA LEU A 79 2.92 -9.63 17.05
C LEU A 79 4.42 -9.55 17.29
N TRP A 80 5.25 -9.76 16.26
CA TRP A 80 6.69 -9.60 16.38
C TRP A 80 7.07 -8.15 16.71
N ALA A 81 6.40 -7.18 16.09
CA ALA A 81 6.55 -5.78 16.42
C ALA A 81 6.18 -5.50 17.89
N LEU A 82 5.08 -6.06 18.40
CA LEU A 82 4.73 -5.95 19.82
C LEU A 82 5.81 -6.56 20.74
N VAL A 83 6.28 -7.76 20.39
CA VAL A 83 7.33 -8.45 21.17
C VAL A 83 8.62 -7.64 21.20
N SER A 84 8.92 -6.90 20.12
CA SER A 84 10.10 -6.04 20.05
C SER A 84 10.12 -4.86 21.01
N VAL A 85 8.95 -4.43 21.48
CA VAL A 85 8.82 -3.40 22.54
C VAL A 85 9.56 -3.82 23.81
N ALA A 86 9.69 -5.13 24.08
CA ALA A 86 10.34 -5.63 25.29
C ALA A 86 11.84 -5.26 25.38
N TRP A 87 12.54 -5.14 24.24
CA TRP A 87 13.97 -4.78 24.17
C TRP A 87 14.24 -3.43 23.50
N ALA A 88 13.18 -2.69 23.16
CA ALA A 88 13.25 -1.31 22.72
C ALA A 88 13.90 -0.43 23.80
N PHE A 89 14.65 0.58 23.39
CA PHE A 89 15.36 1.48 24.31
C PHE A 89 14.36 2.37 25.04
N ASP A 90 13.54 3.10 24.28
CA ASP A 90 12.31 3.71 24.76
C ASP A 90 11.13 2.77 24.49
N ARG A 91 10.56 2.21 25.57
CA ARG A 91 9.42 1.28 25.47
C ARG A 91 8.09 1.99 25.24
N TRP A 92 7.96 3.24 25.68
CA TRP A 92 6.72 3.98 25.55
C TRP A 92 6.54 4.43 24.10
N GLU A 93 7.57 5.06 23.53
CA GLU A 93 7.57 5.44 22.11
C GLU A 93 7.42 4.21 21.19
N SER A 94 8.10 3.11 21.51
CA SER A 94 7.95 1.86 20.75
C SER A 94 6.52 1.29 20.83
N PHE A 95 5.87 1.39 21.99
CA PHE A 95 4.49 0.96 22.17
C PHE A 95 3.48 1.86 21.43
N THR A 96 3.70 3.19 21.40
CA THR A 96 2.84 4.11 20.63
C THR A 96 2.98 3.88 19.13
N GLY A 97 4.20 3.67 18.62
CA GLY A 97 4.44 3.29 17.23
C GLY A 97 3.81 1.95 16.85
N TRP A 98 3.81 0.99 17.78
CA TRP A 98 3.08 -0.27 17.60
C TRP A 98 1.55 -0.07 17.58
N LEU A 99 1.02 0.80 18.42
CA LEU A 99 -0.40 1.12 18.46
C LEU A 99 -0.86 1.76 17.15
N GLU A 100 -0.05 2.64 16.57
CA GLU A 100 -0.30 3.23 15.26
C GLU A 100 -0.32 2.17 14.16
N LEU A 101 0.72 1.33 14.09
CA LEU A 101 0.80 0.19 13.16
C LEU A 101 -0.47 -0.68 13.25
N LEU A 102 -0.89 -1.02 14.47
CA LEU A 102 -2.08 -1.82 14.73
C LEU A 102 -3.36 -1.09 14.29
N CYS A 103 -3.48 0.20 14.58
CA CYS A 103 -4.66 1.00 14.26
C CYS A 103 -4.92 1.07 12.75
N TYR A 104 -3.89 1.43 11.97
CA TYR A 104 -3.98 1.46 10.51
C TYR A 104 -4.22 0.05 9.92
N ALA A 105 -3.56 -0.98 10.45
CA ALA A 105 -3.81 -2.36 10.03
C ALA A 105 -5.26 -2.80 10.31
N PHE A 106 -5.80 -2.45 11.47
CA PHE A 106 -7.15 -2.80 11.88
C PHE A 106 -8.21 -2.11 11.00
N VAL A 107 -8.02 -0.82 10.69
CA VAL A 107 -8.90 -0.09 9.75
C VAL A 107 -8.83 -0.71 8.36
N ALA A 108 -7.64 -1.06 7.86
CA ALA A 108 -7.47 -1.74 6.58
C ALA A 108 -8.19 -3.10 6.54
N VAL A 109 -8.04 -3.92 7.59
CA VAL A 109 -8.75 -5.20 7.74
C VAL A 109 -10.26 -4.96 7.74
N THR A 110 -10.75 -3.97 8.49
CA THR A 110 -12.17 -3.64 8.53
C THR A 110 -12.70 -3.31 7.13
N ILE A 111 -12.00 -2.47 6.36
CA ILE A 111 -12.39 -2.15 4.98
C ILE A 111 -12.43 -3.43 4.13
N ALA A 112 -11.39 -4.27 4.21
CA ALA A 112 -11.30 -5.51 3.44
C ALA A 112 -12.40 -6.54 3.79
N GLN A 113 -12.88 -6.56 5.04
CA GLN A 113 -13.94 -7.48 5.45
C GLN A 113 -15.35 -6.99 5.08
N VAL A 114 -15.55 -5.68 4.96
CA VAL A 114 -16.89 -5.09 4.74
C VAL A 114 -17.12 -4.68 3.27
N ARG A 115 -16.05 -4.56 2.45
CA ARG A 115 -16.15 -4.09 1.07
C ARG A 115 -15.47 -5.04 0.09
N ASP A 116 -16.16 -5.31 -1.01
CA ASP A 116 -15.58 -6.01 -2.15
C ASP A 116 -14.48 -5.18 -2.83
N THR A 117 -13.55 -5.85 -3.52
CA THR A 117 -12.45 -5.18 -4.23
C THR A 117 -12.93 -4.09 -5.19
N MET A 118 -14.02 -4.31 -5.94
CA MET A 118 -14.57 -3.29 -6.84
C MET A 118 -15.07 -2.05 -6.08
N GLN A 119 -15.67 -2.26 -4.91
CA GLN A 119 -16.16 -1.19 -4.06
C GLN A 119 -15.02 -0.40 -3.41
N VAL A 120 -13.95 -1.08 -3.01
CA VAL A 120 -12.71 -0.47 -2.53
C VAL A 120 -12.06 0.36 -3.62
N VAL A 121 -11.91 -0.19 -4.83
CA VAL A 121 -11.37 0.53 -6.00
C VAL A 121 -12.13 1.82 -6.28
N ARG A 122 -13.47 1.76 -6.27
CA ARG A 122 -14.30 2.96 -6.48
C ARG A 122 -14.13 3.98 -5.35
N ALA A 123 -14.16 3.54 -4.09
CA ALA A 123 -13.99 4.43 -2.95
C ALA A 123 -12.62 5.11 -2.94
N LEU A 124 -11.56 4.34 -3.20
CA LEU A 124 -10.21 4.86 -3.34
C LEU A 124 -10.11 5.82 -4.53
N GLY A 125 -10.72 5.51 -5.67
CA GLY A 125 -10.78 6.39 -6.83
C GLY A 125 -11.46 7.72 -6.53
N ASP A 126 -12.60 7.70 -5.82
CA ASP A 126 -13.33 8.91 -5.40
C ASP A 126 -12.45 9.80 -4.50
N VAL A 127 -11.78 9.20 -3.50
CA VAL A 127 -10.86 9.92 -2.60
C VAL A 127 -9.68 10.50 -3.38
N LEU A 128 -9.01 9.70 -4.22
CA LEU A 128 -7.82 10.15 -4.95
C LEU A 128 -8.13 11.28 -5.93
N ARG A 129 -9.29 11.27 -6.60
CA ARG A 129 -9.71 12.40 -7.46
C ARG A 129 -9.86 13.68 -6.66
N ALA A 130 -10.50 13.59 -5.49
CA ALA A 130 -10.68 14.74 -4.62
C ALA A 130 -9.33 15.28 -4.12
N LEU A 131 -8.45 14.40 -3.61
CA LEU A 131 -7.16 14.81 -3.05
C LEU A 131 -6.18 15.33 -4.09
N LEU A 132 -6.09 14.71 -5.27
CA LEU A 132 -5.24 15.20 -6.37
C LEU A 132 -5.79 16.50 -6.96
N GLY A 133 -7.11 16.59 -7.14
CA GLY A 133 -7.76 17.81 -7.62
C GLY A 133 -7.55 18.97 -6.65
N LEU A 134 -7.73 18.73 -5.35
CA LEU A 134 -7.48 19.72 -4.31
C LEU A 134 -5.98 20.07 -4.22
N SER A 135 -5.08 19.10 -4.39
CA SER A 135 -3.62 19.36 -4.41
C SER A 135 -3.23 20.33 -5.53
N ILE A 136 -3.70 20.11 -6.76
CA ILE A 136 -3.43 21.04 -7.87
C ILE A 136 -4.09 22.40 -7.61
N ALA A 137 -5.33 22.42 -7.11
CA ALA A 137 -6.02 23.66 -6.82
C ALA A 137 -5.27 24.50 -5.76
N LEU A 138 -4.75 23.86 -4.71
CA LEU A 138 -3.96 24.52 -3.67
C LEU A 138 -2.61 25.00 -4.22
N GLU A 139 -1.90 24.20 -5.02
CA GLU A 139 -0.64 24.62 -5.65
C GLU A 139 -0.84 25.83 -6.58
N VAL A 140 -1.91 25.84 -7.39
CA VAL A 140 -2.27 26.98 -8.23
C VAL A 140 -2.65 28.20 -7.38
N LEU A 141 -3.44 28.01 -6.32
CA LEU A 141 -3.82 29.09 -5.42
C LEU A 141 -2.60 29.72 -4.75
N VAL A 142 -1.75 28.91 -4.13
CA VAL A 142 -0.58 29.36 -3.37
C VAL A 142 0.50 29.92 -4.29
N GLY A 143 0.83 29.18 -5.35
CA GLY A 143 1.96 29.51 -6.20
C GLY A 143 1.69 30.44 -7.39
N ILE A 144 0.45 30.58 -7.86
CA ILE A 144 0.11 31.49 -8.97
C ILE A 144 -0.72 32.67 -8.48
N LEU A 145 -1.77 32.41 -7.71
CA LEU A 145 -2.72 33.46 -7.33
C LEU A 145 -2.23 34.30 -6.14
N LEU A 146 -1.60 33.66 -5.15
CA LEU A 146 -1.07 34.32 -3.96
C LEU A 146 0.43 34.63 -4.06
N ASP A 147 1.14 34.00 -5.01
CA ASP A 147 2.59 34.15 -5.23
C ASP A 147 3.39 34.08 -3.93
N THR A 148 3.06 33.09 -3.10
CA THR A 148 3.66 32.90 -1.77
C THR A 148 3.95 31.42 -1.54
N SER A 149 4.73 31.13 -0.50
CA SER A 149 4.86 29.77 0.02
C SER A 149 3.80 29.51 1.09
N PHE A 150 3.43 28.24 1.26
CA PHE A 150 2.57 27.80 2.36
C PHE A 150 3.32 26.75 3.20
N PRO A 151 4.18 27.21 4.13
CA PRO A 151 5.09 26.33 4.88
C PRO A 151 4.37 25.25 5.69
N GLN A 152 3.15 25.52 6.14
CA GLN A 152 2.34 24.57 6.90
C GLN A 152 2.06 23.29 6.11
N LEU A 153 1.91 23.34 4.79
CA LEU A 153 1.77 22.12 3.98
C LEU A 153 3.05 21.76 3.22
N ALA A 154 4.19 22.35 3.62
CA ALA A 154 5.45 22.23 2.90
C ALA A 154 5.32 22.56 1.39
N MET A 155 4.42 23.48 1.03
CA MET A 155 4.19 23.90 -0.35
C MET A 155 5.10 25.10 -0.67
N PRO A 156 6.09 24.95 -1.58
CA PRO A 156 6.96 26.06 -1.95
C PRO A 156 6.23 27.16 -2.73
N GLY A 157 5.19 26.79 -3.50
CA GLY A 157 4.49 27.70 -4.40
C GLY A 157 5.16 27.85 -5.78
N ASP A 158 6.10 26.98 -6.14
CA ASP A 158 6.93 27.16 -7.34
C ASP A 158 6.26 26.73 -8.67
N ILE A 159 4.95 26.42 -8.66
CA ILE A 159 4.25 25.92 -9.85
C ILE A 159 4.30 26.91 -11.03
N ALA A 160 4.32 28.23 -10.75
CA ALA A 160 4.44 29.28 -11.77
C ALA A 160 5.77 29.21 -12.55
N PHE A 161 6.82 28.70 -11.90
CA PHE A 161 8.16 28.52 -12.46
C PHE A 161 8.42 27.09 -12.94
N LEU A 162 7.38 26.25 -13.02
CA LEU A 162 7.49 24.81 -13.29
C LEU A 162 8.40 24.08 -12.29
N GLY A 163 8.45 24.57 -11.05
CA GLY A 163 9.09 23.88 -9.94
C GLY A 163 8.33 22.63 -9.50
N PRO A 164 8.98 21.74 -8.73
CA PRO A 164 8.37 20.51 -8.26
C PRO A 164 7.20 20.80 -7.31
N ILE A 165 6.01 20.30 -7.63
CA ILE A 165 4.87 20.37 -6.73
C ILE A 165 4.87 19.22 -5.72
N GLN A 166 4.22 19.44 -4.58
CA GLN A 166 4.13 18.47 -3.48
C GLN A 166 2.68 18.20 -3.10
N GLY A 167 1.77 19.10 -3.48
CA GLY A 167 0.36 19.01 -3.12
C GLY A 167 0.20 19.01 -1.61
N MET A 168 -0.88 18.40 -1.12
CA MET A 168 -1.15 18.30 0.32
C MET A 168 -0.37 17.17 1.02
N PHE A 169 0.58 16.54 0.33
CA PHE A 169 1.24 15.32 0.79
C PHE A 169 2.63 15.56 1.38
N GLY A 170 3.04 16.83 1.49
CA GLY A 170 4.24 17.26 2.22
C GLY A 170 5.57 17.02 1.52
N THR A 171 5.65 16.03 0.62
CA THR A 171 6.84 15.78 -0.18
C THR A 171 6.48 15.44 -1.63
N ARG A 172 7.36 15.82 -2.56
CA ARG A 172 7.24 15.43 -3.98
C ARG A 172 7.21 13.90 -4.19
N ASN A 173 7.90 13.14 -3.34
CA ASN A 173 7.96 11.68 -3.45
C ASN A 173 6.64 11.05 -2.99
N MET A 174 6.03 11.57 -1.92
CA MET A 174 4.71 11.13 -1.50
C MET A 174 3.63 11.48 -2.53
N LEU A 175 3.67 12.68 -3.13
CA LEU A 175 2.75 13.03 -4.23
C LEU A 175 2.92 12.06 -5.42
N ALA A 176 4.16 11.77 -5.82
CA ALA A 176 4.43 10.81 -6.89
C ALA A 176 3.90 9.41 -6.56
N PHE A 177 4.08 8.94 -5.32
CA PHE A 177 3.56 7.66 -4.85
C PHE A 177 2.02 7.61 -4.93
N VAL A 178 1.34 8.63 -4.39
CA VAL A 178 -0.13 8.73 -4.42
C VAL A 178 -0.65 8.85 -5.85
N ALA A 179 0.03 9.61 -6.72
CA ALA A 179 -0.33 9.73 -8.13
C ALA A 179 -0.19 8.39 -8.88
N MET A 180 0.84 7.58 -8.59
CA MET A 180 1.00 6.24 -9.19
C MET A 180 -0.07 5.25 -8.71
N ILE A 181 -0.44 5.31 -7.42
CA ILE A 181 -1.59 4.60 -6.87
C ILE A 181 -2.88 5.00 -7.60
N ALA A 182 -3.06 6.30 -7.85
CA ALA A 182 -4.20 6.84 -8.58
C ALA A 182 -4.23 6.37 -10.04
N ILE A 183 -3.10 6.38 -10.75
CA ILE A 183 -3.01 5.85 -12.12
C ILE A 183 -3.44 4.38 -12.16
N ALA A 184 -2.93 3.55 -11.26
CA ALA A 184 -3.30 2.13 -11.18
C ALA A 184 -4.81 1.96 -10.91
N THR A 185 -5.37 2.76 -10.00
CA THR A 185 -6.78 2.72 -9.60
C THR A 185 -7.70 3.21 -10.72
N PHE A 186 -7.43 4.38 -11.29
CA PHE A 186 -8.21 4.97 -12.39
C PHE A 186 -8.15 4.13 -13.66
N PHE A 187 -7.01 3.51 -13.97
CA PHE A 187 -6.90 2.57 -15.06
C PHE A 187 -7.88 1.40 -14.88
N VAL A 188 -7.95 0.82 -13.68
CA VAL A 188 -8.89 -0.28 -13.40
C VAL A 188 -10.34 0.20 -13.47
N GLU A 189 -10.67 1.37 -12.90
CA GLU A 189 -12.03 1.93 -13.00
C GLU A 189 -12.47 2.16 -14.45
N TRP A 190 -11.57 2.69 -15.29
CA TRP A 190 -11.81 2.85 -16.73
C TRP A 190 -12.09 1.51 -17.40
N ARG A 191 -11.27 0.49 -17.11
CA ARG A 191 -11.43 -0.86 -17.66
C ARG A 191 -12.67 -1.59 -17.14
N LEU A 192 -13.19 -1.19 -15.99
CA LEU A 192 -14.44 -1.69 -15.41
C LEU A 192 -15.68 -0.91 -15.86
N ARG A 193 -15.50 0.23 -16.55
CA ARG A 193 -16.58 1.19 -16.84
C ARG A 193 -17.34 1.59 -15.56
N ALA A 194 -16.61 1.70 -14.45
CA ALA A 194 -17.19 2.02 -13.15
C ALA A 194 -17.63 3.49 -13.04
N VAL A 195 -17.08 4.35 -13.90
CA VAL A 195 -17.39 5.78 -14.05
C VAL A 195 -17.48 6.13 -15.53
N ALA A 196 -18.08 7.29 -15.85
CA ALA A 196 -18.17 7.78 -17.22
C ALA A 196 -16.77 7.93 -17.84
N THR A 197 -16.63 7.60 -19.13
CA THR A 197 -15.32 7.59 -19.82
C THR A 197 -14.59 8.93 -19.70
N GLY A 198 -15.31 10.06 -19.80
CA GLY A 198 -14.73 11.39 -19.64
C GLY A 198 -14.13 11.62 -18.24
N VAL A 199 -14.83 11.17 -17.20
CA VAL A 199 -14.33 11.24 -15.81
C VAL A 199 -13.10 10.33 -15.64
N ALA A 200 -13.14 9.12 -16.18
CA ALA A 200 -12.02 8.18 -16.08
C ALA A 200 -10.75 8.73 -16.74
N VAL A 201 -10.88 9.23 -17.97
CA VAL A 201 -9.77 9.83 -18.73
C VAL A 201 -9.27 11.10 -18.05
N GLY A 202 -10.17 11.99 -17.64
CA GLY A 202 -9.81 13.20 -16.90
C GLY A 202 -9.06 12.91 -15.60
N SER A 203 -9.46 11.86 -14.88
CA SER A 203 -8.78 11.41 -13.65
C SER A 203 -7.38 10.87 -13.95
N LEU A 204 -7.23 10.10 -15.05
CA LEU A 204 -5.94 9.56 -15.47
C LEU A 204 -4.97 10.69 -15.90
N VAL A 205 -5.49 11.69 -16.61
CA VAL A 205 -4.74 12.90 -16.97
C VAL A 205 -4.34 13.67 -15.70
N LEU A 206 -5.28 13.88 -14.77
CA LEU A 206 -5.02 14.55 -13.50
C LEU A 206 -3.85 13.88 -12.75
N ALA A 207 -3.90 12.56 -12.57
CA ALA A 207 -2.85 11.80 -11.90
C ALA A 207 -1.52 11.83 -12.68
N GLY A 208 -1.56 11.72 -14.01
CA GLY A 208 -0.37 11.82 -14.85
C GLY A 208 0.30 13.19 -14.77
N VAL A 209 -0.48 14.27 -14.77
CA VAL A 209 0.01 15.64 -14.60
C VAL A 209 0.59 15.83 -13.20
N SER A 210 -0.09 15.39 -12.14
CA SER A 210 0.45 15.45 -10.78
C SER A 210 1.77 14.69 -10.64
N ALA A 211 1.89 13.50 -11.23
CA ALA A 211 3.12 12.74 -11.23
C ALA A 211 4.26 13.45 -11.99
N ALA A 212 3.96 14.01 -13.16
CA ALA A 212 4.94 14.74 -13.96
C ALA A 212 5.43 16.01 -13.26
N LEU A 213 4.51 16.82 -12.72
CA LEU A 213 4.82 18.07 -12.02
C LEU A 213 5.51 17.84 -10.67
N SER A 214 5.40 16.65 -10.06
CA SER A 214 6.17 16.33 -8.85
C SER A 214 7.69 16.36 -9.08
N ALA A 215 8.13 16.15 -10.34
CA ALA A 215 9.53 15.98 -10.73
C ALA A 215 10.31 15.03 -9.79
N SER A 216 9.65 14.01 -9.24
CA SER A 216 10.28 13.01 -8.38
C SER A 216 11.08 12.01 -9.23
N PRO A 217 12.35 11.72 -8.88
CA PRO A 217 13.12 10.66 -9.54
C PRO A 217 12.44 9.29 -9.47
N THR A 218 11.67 9.03 -8.41
CA THR A 218 10.97 7.75 -8.21
C THR A 218 9.77 7.59 -9.15
N ALA A 219 9.16 8.70 -9.61
CA ALA A 219 7.96 8.66 -10.45
C ALA A 219 8.19 7.92 -11.77
N LEU A 220 9.33 8.15 -12.42
CA LEU A 220 9.67 7.51 -13.69
C LEU A 220 9.90 6.00 -13.51
N VAL A 221 10.64 5.61 -12.47
CA VAL A 221 10.87 4.20 -12.13
C VAL A 221 9.55 3.48 -11.87
N LEU A 222 8.65 4.11 -11.10
CA LEU A 222 7.32 3.57 -10.81
C LEU A 222 6.45 3.45 -12.06
N ALA A 223 6.44 4.47 -12.93
CA ALA A 223 5.71 4.43 -14.19
C ALA A 223 6.20 3.29 -15.10
N CYS A 224 7.52 3.12 -15.22
CA CYS A 224 8.13 2.02 -15.95
C CYS A 224 7.76 0.66 -15.35
N ALA A 225 7.88 0.49 -14.03
CA ALA A 225 7.53 -0.75 -13.35
C ALA A 225 6.05 -1.11 -13.54
N LEU A 226 5.17 -0.12 -13.41
CA LEU A 226 3.73 -0.29 -13.60
C LEU A 226 3.38 -0.66 -15.05
N ALA A 227 4.01 0.00 -16.03
CA ALA A 227 3.83 -0.30 -17.45
C ALA A 227 4.31 -1.72 -17.79
N VAL A 228 5.45 -2.15 -17.26
CA VAL A 228 5.97 -3.51 -17.42
C VAL A 228 5.02 -4.52 -16.79
N ALA A 229 4.62 -4.32 -15.53
CA ALA A 229 3.70 -5.22 -14.84
C ALA A 229 2.37 -5.37 -15.59
N LEU A 230 1.79 -4.25 -16.05
CA LEU A 230 0.57 -4.24 -16.84
C LEU A 230 0.76 -4.98 -18.18
N SER A 231 1.81 -4.66 -18.94
CA SER A 231 2.08 -5.30 -20.24
C SER A 231 2.26 -6.81 -20.10
N VAL A 232 3.01 -7.27 -19.09
CA VAL A 232 3.19 -8.70 -18.82
C VAL A 232 1.86 -9.35 -18.47
N LEU A 233 1.04 -8.76 -17.59
CA LEU A 233 -0.28 -9.30 -17.25
C LEU A 233 -1.20 -9.38 -18.47
N LEU A 234 -1.21 -8.35 -19.32
CA LEU A 234 -2.00 -8.33 -20.55
C LEU A 234 -1.51 -9.38 -21.55
N LEU A 235 -0.20 -9.63 -21.65
CA LEU A 235 0.37 -10.67 -22.48
C LEU A 235 -0.02 -12.06 -21.97
N ILE A 236 0.14 -12.33 -20.67
CA ILE A 236 -0.23 -13.62 -20.06
C ILE A 236 -1.72 -13.92 -20.25
N ARG A 237 -2.59 -12.90 -20.16
CA ARG A 237 -4.03 -13.06 -20.40
C ARG A 237 -4.37 -13.52 -21.82
N ARG A 238 -3.50 -13.26 -22.81
CA ARG A 238 -3.67 -13.74 -24.19
C ARG A 238 -3.20 -15.18 -24.39
N VAL A 239 -2.40 -15.73 -23.47
CA VAL A 239 -1.85 -17.09 -23.57
C VAL A 239 -2.91 -18.13 -23.20
N ARG A 240 -2.95 -19.22 -23.99
CA ARG A 240 -3.84 -20.38 -23.76
C ARG A 240 -3.59 -20.99 -22.37
N PRO A 241 -4.63 -21.48 -21.66
CA PRO A 241 -4.49 -21.98 -20.29
C PRO A 241 -3.39 -23.02 -20.09
N GLY A 242 -3.20 -23.94 -21.05
CA GLY A 242 -2.20 -25.00 -20.98
C GLY A 242 -0.74 -24.52 -20.91
N ASN A 243 -0.42 -23.36 -21.47
CA ASN A 243 0.96 -22.85 -21.53
C ASN A 243 1.25 -21.80 -20.45
N ARG A 244 0.27 -21.45 -19.61
CA ARG A 244 0.42 -20.36 -18.62
C ARG A 244 1.44 -20.70 -17.54
N LEU A 245 1.54 -21.96 -17.13
CA LEU A 245 2.52 -22.39 -16.14
C LEU A 245 3.94 -22.15 -16.64
N ASP A 246 4.19 -22.46 -17.92
CA ASP A 246 5.51 -22.26 -18.54
C ASP A 246 5.83 -20.77 -18.70
N VAL A 247 4.85 -19.93 -18.99
CA VAL A 247 5.04 -18.47 -19.02
C VAL A 247 5.35 -17.90 -17.64
N HIS A 248 4.67 -18.36 -16.58
CA HIS A 248 5.00 -17.96 -15.20
C HIS A 248 6.40 -18.41 -14.80
N ARG A 249 6.81 -19.62 -15.18
CA ARG A 249 8.18 -20.13 -14.97
C ARG A 249 9.20 -19.30 -15.73
N ALA A 250 8.96 -19.02 -17.01
CA ALA A 250 9.84 -18.19 -17.83
C ALA A 250 9.97 -16.76 -17.27
N LEU A 251 8.86 -16.17 -16.79
CA LEU A 251 8.88 -14.87 -16.13
C LEU A 251 9.70 -14.92 -14.83
N GLY A 252 9.50 -15.94 -13.99
CA GLY A 252 10.27 -16.15 -12.78
C GLY A 252 11.77 -16.30 -13.06
N ILE A 253 12.14 -17.10 -14.06
CA ILE A 253 13.53 -17.24 -14.53
C ILE A 253 14.06 -15.90 -15.04
N GLY A 254 13.27 -15.16 -15.82
CA GLY A 254 13.65 -13.85 -16.34
C GLY A 254 13.95 -12.84 -15.22
N VAL A 255 13.13 -12.81 -14.16
CA VAL A 255 13.37 -11.96 -12.98
C VAL A 255 14.64 -12.37 -12.25
N VAL A 256 14.87 -13.68 -12.06
CA VAL A 256 16.10 -14.19 -11.42
C VAL A 256 17.35 -13.83 -12.24
N LEU A 257 17.30 -14.01 -13.56
CA LEU A 257 18.39 -13.65 -14.47
C LEU A 257 18.65 -12.14 -14.47
N LEU A 258 17.60 -11.32 -14.52
CA LEU A 258 17.72 -9.86 -14.43
C LEU A 258 18.36 -9.44 -13.10
N GLY A 259 17.94 -10.05 -11.98
CA GLY A 259 18.53 -9.82 -10.67
C GLY A 259 19.99 -10.24 -10.61
N ALA A 260 20.35 -11.39 -11.19
CA ALA A 260 21.73 -11.86 -11.27
C ALA A 260 22.61 -10.91 -12.11
N VAL A 261 22.12 -10.45 -13.25
CA VAL A 261 22.82 -9.45 -14.08
C VAL A 261 23.00 -8.14 -13.29
N ALA A 262 21.94 -7.64 -12.65
CA ALA A 262 22.04 -6.43 -11.82
C ALA A 262 23.07 -6.59 -10.69
N TYR A 263 23.15 -7.77 -10.07
CA TYR A 263 24.14 -8.06 -9.03
C TYR A 263 25.58 -8.14 -9.56
N LEU A 264 25.79 -8.75 -10.73
CA LEU A 264 27.11 -8.84 -11.37
C LEU A 264 27.62 -7.46 -11.82
N PHE A 265 26.73 -6.61 -12.31
CA PHE A 265 27.07 -5.26 -12.76
C PHE A 265 26.88 -4.21 -11.67
N ARG A 266 26.67 -4.60 -10.41
CA ARG A 266 26.35 -3.68 -9.31
C ARG A 266 27.34 -2.52 -9.22
N GLU A 267 28.64 -2.78 -9.33
CA GLU A 267 29.69 -1.76 -9.18
C GLU A 267 29.61 -0.72 -10.30
N ARG A 268 29.42 -1.14 -11.56
CA ARG A 268 29.20 -0.23 -12.70
C ARG A 268 27.88 0.52 -12.64
N ILE A 269 26.82 -0.12 -12.14
CA ILE A 269 25.52 0.53 -11.93
C ILE A 269 25.66 1.59 -10.83
N PHE A 270 26.35 1.26 -9.74
CA PHE A 270 26.62 2.19 -8.65
C PHE A 270 27.49 3.36 -9.14
N GLU A 271 28.57 3.14 -9.88
CA GLU A 271 29.43 4.20 -10.41
C GLU A 271 28.71 5.14 -11.39
N THR A 272 27.86 4.60 -12.27
CA THR A 272 27.10 5.42 -13.24
C THR A 272 25.96 6.21 -12.60
N VAL A 273 25.34 5.69 -11.54
CA VAL A 273 24.21 6.35 -10.86
C VAL A 273 24.67 7.24 -9.70
N ASN A 274 25.86 7.03 -9.13
CA ASN A 274 26.46 7.90 -8.10
C ASN A 274 26.82 9.31 -8.61
N ALA A 275 26.65 9.56 -9.91
CA ALA A 275 26.70 10.91 -10.49
C ALA A 275 25.49 11.79 -10.08
N ALA A 276 24.43 11.21 -9.51
CA ALA A 276 23.28 11.94 -8.99
C ALA A 276 23.37 12.11 -7.45
N THR A 277 23.43 13.36 -6.98
CA THR A 277 23.51 13.74 -5.55
C THR A 277 22.45 13.07 -4.67
N ALA A 278 21.25 12.83 -5.21
CA ALA A 278 20.14 12.22 -4.48
C ALA A 278 20.32 10.71 -4.19
N LEU A 279 21.05 9.96 -5.03
CA LEU A 279 21.35 8.55 -4.76
C LEU A 279 22.56 8.41 -3.85
N ALA A 280 23.56 9.28 -4.00
CA ALA A 280 24.73 9.33 -3.13
C ALA A 280 24.32 9.46 -1.65
N ASN A 281 23.41 10.40 -1.34
CA ASN A 281 22.91 10.61 0.03
C ASN A 281 22.19 9.37 0.59
N ARG A 282 21.35 8.70 -0.21
CA ARG A 282 20.68 7.46 0.21
C ARG A 282 21.67 6.33 0.45
N SER A 283 22.67 6.18 -0.41
CA SER A 283 23.67 5.12 -0.28
C SER A 283 24.51 5.26 1.00
N ALA A 284 24.84 6.50 1.38
CA ALA A 284 25.53 6.79 2.64
C ALA A 284 24.64 6.45 3.85
N LEU A 285 23.37 6.85 3.84
CA LEU A 285 22.40 6.50 4.88
C LEU A 285 22.26 4.97 5.01
N TRP A 286 22.09 4.25 3.91
CA TRP A 286 21.95 2.80 3.92
C TRP A 286 23.20 2.10 4.45
N SER A 287 24.38 2.59 4.08
CA SER A 287 25.65 2.06 4.59
C SER A 287 25.76 2.22 6.11
N GLU A 288 25.32 3.36 6.64
CA GLU A 288 25.29 3.59 8.09
C GLU A 288 24.24 2.72 8.77
N VAL A 289 23.00 2.67 8.26
CA VAL A 289 21.93 1.79 8.76
C VAL A 289 22.37 0.33 8.83
N LEU A 290 23.06 -0.17 7.80
CA LEU A 290 23.56 -1.55 7.77
C LEU A 290 24.55 -1.85 8.91
N ARG A 291 25.41 -0.90 9.30
CA ARG A 291 26.30 -1.05 10.47
C ARG A 291 25.53 -1.20 11.78
N TRP A 292 24.35 -0.58 11.88
CA TRP A 292 23.47 -0.72 13.04
C TRP A 292 22.67 -2.02 13.00
N VAL A 293 22.25 -2.46 11.82
CA VAL A 293 21.62 -3.77 11.62
C VAL A 293 22.55 -4.89 12.08
N GLU A 294 23.83 -4.86 11.72
CA GLU A 294 24.81 -5.89 12.09
C GLU A 294 24.90 -6.14 13.61
N ARG A 295 24.68 -5.12 14.43
CA ARG A 295 24.74 -5.22 15.90
C ARG A 295 23.55 -5.99 16.50
N ARG A 296 22.41 -6.01 15.84
CA ARG A 296 21.18 -6.72 16.26
C ARG A 296 20.49 -7.40 15.08
N ALA A 297 21.25 -8.17 14.31
CA ALA A 297 20.82 -8.68 13.00
C ALA A 297 19.56 -9.55 13.03
N ILE A 298 19.30 -10.28 14.13
CA ILE A 298 18.15 -11.20 14.21
C ILE A 298 16.89 -10.48 14.69
N GLN A 299 17.00 -9.76 15.82
CA GLN A 299 15.87 -9.18 16.53
C GLN A 299 15.60 -7.69 16.24
N GLY A 300 16.58 -6.95 15.73
CA GLY A 300 16.47 -5.50 15.52
C GLY A 300 16.50 -4.68 16.81
N TRP A 301 16.23 -3.39 16.67
CA TRP A 301 16.30 -2.40 17.75
C TRP A 301 14.99 -2.14 18.50
N GLY A 302 13.86 -2.63 17.97
CA GLY A 302 12.51 -2.31 18.45
C GLY A 302 11.71 -1.59 17.37
N TRP A 303 10.40 -1.83 17.31
CA TRP A 303 9.49 -1.12 16.40
C TRP A 303 9.15 0.26 16.94
N TYR A 304 9.38 1.30 16.14
CA TYR A 304 8.99 2.68 16.43
C TYR A 304 8.05 3.24 15.35
N GLY A 305 8.06 2.69 14.14
CA GLY A 305 7.40 3.33 13.00
C GLY A 305 8.33 4.40 12.42
N ASP A 306 7.85 5.64 12.37
CA ASP A 306 8.66 6.78 11.97
C ASP A 306 9.75 7.10 13.01
N TRP A 307 10.75 7.89 12.60
CA TRP A 307 11.89 8.24 13.44
C TRP A 307 11.73 9.64 14.08
N LEU A 308 10.52 10.18 14.21
CA LEU A 308 10.29 11.60 14.57
C LEU A 308 10.88 11.99 15.93
N ASP A 309 10.69 11.18 16.97
CA ASP A 309 11.18 11.46 18.33
C ASP A 309 12.68 11.15 18.52
N GLU A 310 13.32 10.65 17.46
CA GLU A 310 14.71 10.21 17.42
C GLU A 310 15.14 9.39 18.66
N PRO A 311 14.52 8.23 18.95
CA PRO A 311 15.05 7.31 19.93
C PRO A 311 16.38 6.72 19.46
N PHE A 312 17.14 6.14 20.39
CA PHE A 312 18.32 5.36 20.01
C PHE A 312 17.87 4.08 19.26
N PRO A 313 18.47 3.71 18.10
CA PRO A 313 19.67 4.28 17.49
C PRO A 313 19.46 5.38 16.43
N PHE A 314 18.22 5.72 16.06
CA PHE A 314 17.90 6.64 14.96
C PHE A 314 18.53 8.02 15.13
N ARG A 315 18.54 8.57 16.36
CA ARG A 315 19.26 9.82 16.68
C ARG A 315 20.73 9.77 16.30
N THR A 316 21.38 8.64 16.58
CA THR A 316 22.81 8.49 16.29
C THR A 316 23.05 8.40 14.80
N VAL A 317 22.16 7.73 14.05
CA VAL A 317 22.20 7.71 12.58
C VAL A 317 22.05 9.14 12.03
N ASN A 318 21.04 9.89 12.46
CA ASN A 318 20.83 11.28 12.03
C ASN A 318 22.01 12.19 12.37
N PHE A 319 22.56 12.05 13.58
CA PHE A 319 23.76 12.78 14.00
C PHE A 319 24.98 12.49 13.11
N LEU A 320 25.22 11.23 12.76
CA LEU A 320 26.34 10.83 11.88
C LEU A 320 26.12 11.26 10.43
N MET A 321 24.88 11.26 9.96
CA MET A 321 24.52 11.71 8.62
C MET A 321 24.52 13.23 8.48
N GLY A 322 24.44 13.97 9.60
CA GLY A 322 24.38 15.43 9.60
C GLY A 322 23.06 15.98 9.03
N ALA A 323 22.02 15.15 8.95
CA ALA A 323 20.71 15.50 8.42
C ALA A 323 19.60 14.75 9.18
N PRO A 324 18.45 15.38 9.45
CA PRO A 324 17.31 14.69 10.03
C PRO A 324 16.70 13.75 8.98
N HIS A 325 16.56 12.49 9.34
CA HIS A 325 15.82 11.50 8.57
C HIS A 325 14.71 10.92 9.45
N GLU A 326 13.50 10.87 8.87
CA GLU A 326 12.30 10.28 9.51
C GLU A 326 12.20 8.77 9.23
N SER A 327 13.06 8.23 8.36
CA SER A 327 13.09 6.80 8.01
C SER A 327 14.41 6.41 7.33
N ALA A 328 14.58 5.11 7.07
CA ALA A 328 15.72 4.60 6.30
C ALA A 328 15.67 4.91 4.79
N LEU A 329 14.59 5.57 4.32
CA LEU A 329 14.31 5.77 2.89
C LEU A 329 14.37 4.45 2.09
N ASN A 330 13.97 3.36 2.73
CA ASN A 330 13.90 2.00 2.18
C ASN A 330 13.21 1.11 3.21
N ALA A 331 11.95 0.73 2.94
CA ALA A 331 11.15 -0.01 3.91
C ALA A 331 11.77 -1.36 4.31
N TYR A 332 12.51 -2.03 3.42
CA TYR A 332 13.13 -3.31 3.75
C TYR A 332 14.30 -3.13 4.71
N LEU A 333 15.15 -2.12 4.50
CA LEU A 333 16.23 -1.79 5.42
C LEU A 333 15.68 -1.28 6.75
N ASP A 334 14.61 -0.48 6.72
CA ASP A 334 13.95 0.04 7.92
C ASP A 334 13.39 -1.09 8.79
N VAL A 335 12.63 -2.02 8.19
CA VAL A 335 12.15 -3.22 8.88
C VAL A 335 13.32 -4.04 9.42
N THR A 336 14.42 -4.16 8.67
CA THR A 336 15.59 -4.91 9.13
C THR A 336 16.28 -4.21 10.31
N LEU A 337 16.34 -2.88 10.32
CA LEU A 337 16.88 -2.11 11.44
C LEU A 337 15.98 -2.26 12.68
N GLN A 338 14.68 -2.07 12.53
CA GLN A 338 13.74 -2.07 13.64
C GLN A 338 13.45 -3.48 14.18
N LEU A 339 13.23 -4.46 13.30
CA LEU A 339 12.73 -5.80 13.63
C LEU A 339 13.67 -6.95 13.27
N GLY A 340 14.84 -6.65 12.70
CA GLY A 340 15.84 -7.65 12.33
C GLY A 340 15.43 -8.57 11.20
N ALA A 341 16.20 -9.64 11.01
CA ALA A 341 15.94 -10.66 10.00
C ALA A 341 14.57 -11.32 10.16
N VAL A 342 14.07 -11.48 11.40
CA VAL A 342 12.73 -12.04 11.66
C VAL A 342 11.65 -11.13 11.07
N GLY A 343 11.74 -9.82 11.33
CA GLY A 343 10.84 -8.83 10.75
C GLY A 343 10.90 -8.81 9.22
N LEU A 344 12.10 -8.86 8.64
CA LEU A 344 12.29 -8.87 7.20
C LEU A 344 11.68 -10.11 6.53
N ILE A 345 11.83 -11.30 7.14
CA ILE A 345 11.22 -12.54 6.64
C ILE A 345 9.69 -12.45 6.67
N LEU A 346 9.12 -11.93 7.76
CA LEU A 346 7.67 -11.78 7.90
C LEU A 346 7.12 -10.75 6.89
N PHE A 347 7.76 -9.58 6.80
CA PHE A 347 7.39 -8.50 5.89
C PHE A 347 7.55 -8.91 4.41
N GLY A 348 8.74 -9.40 4.05
CA GLY A 348 9.02 -9.88 2.70
C GLY A 348 8.13 -11.07 2.32
N GLY A 349 7.90 -11.99 3.26
CA GLY A 349 7.04 -13.15 3.07
C GLY A 349 5.58 -12.77 2.81
N MET A 350 4.99 -11.86 3.61
CA MET A 350 3.61 -11.41 3.39
C MET A 350 3.46 -10.63 2.07
N CYS A 351 4.43 -9.77 1.74
CA CYS A 351 4.47 -9.01 0.49
C CYS A 351 4.57 -9.92 -0.73
N ALA A 352 5.53 -10.86 -0.73
CA ALA A 352 5.72 -11.81 -1.82
C ALA A 352 4.50 -12.72 -2.01
N LEU A 353 3.91 -13.20 -0.91
CA LEU A 353 2.71 -14.04 -0.96
C LEU A 353 1.49 -13.28 -1.49
N ALA A 354 1.28 -12.05 -1.03
CA ALA A 354 0.20 -11.19 -1.52
C ALA A 354 0.39 -10.87 -3.01
N PHE A 355 1.60 -10.53 -3.43
CA PHE A 355 1.93 -10.26 -4.83
C PHE A 355 1.72 -11.49 -5.71
N ALA A 356 2.26 -12.64 -5.32
CA ALA A 356 2.09 -13.89 -6.07
C ALA A 356 0.62 -14.28 -6.19
N ARG A 357 -0.16 -14.15 -5.11
CA ARG A 357 -1.61 -14.43 -5.13
C ARG A 357 -2.37 -13.46 -6.03
N GLY A 358 -2.11 -12.16 -5.90
CA GLY A 358 -2.69 -11.12 -6.75
C GLY A 358 -2.34 -11.31 -8.21
N TRP A 359 -1.09 -11.66 -8.52
CA TRP A 359 -0.59 -11.90 -9.86
C TRP A 359 -1.27 -13.09 -10.53
N VAL A 360 -1.31 -14.24 -9.85
CA VAL A 360 -1.97 -15.44 -10.37
C VAL A 360 -3.45 -15.14 -10.62
N MET A 361 -4.14 -14.52 -9.66
CA MET A 361 -5.55 -14.15 -9.79
C MET A 361 -5.81 -13.23 -11.00
N ALA A 362 -4.95 -12.23 -11.18
CA ALA A 362 -5.02 -11.30 -12.29
C ALA A 362 -4.77 -11.98 -13.64
N SER A 363 -3.85 -12.95 -13.69
CA SER A 363 -3.52 -13.69 -14.90
C SER A 363 -4.62 -14.68 -15.31
N GLU A 364 -5.27 -15.30 -14.33
CA GLU A 364 -6.27 -16.34 -14.55
C GLU A 364 -7.65 -15.77 -14.88
N ARG A 365 -8.07 -14.76 -14.11
CA ARG A 365 -9.43 -14.19 -14.21
C ARG A 365 -9.48 -13.08 -15.25
N ARG A 366 -10.51 -13.12 -16.11
CA ARG A 366 -10.70 -12.12 -17.18
C ARG A 366 -11.12 -10.75 -16.67
N SER A 367 -11.81 -10.68 -15.52
CA SER A 367 -12.26 -9.41 -14.96
C SER A 367 -11.08 -8.48 -14.67
N SER A 368 -11.23 -7.21 -15.04
CA SER A 368 -10.22 -6.18 -14.83
C SER A 368 -10.05 -5.80 -13.36
N VAL A 369 -11.01 -6.14 -12.48
CA VAL A 369 -10.93 -5.89 -11.03
C VAL A 369 -9.66 -6.52 -10.46
N TYR A 370 -9.33 -7.73 -10.91
CA TYR A 370 -8.17 -8.48 -10.43
C TYR A 370 -6.83 -7.88 -10.85
N LEU A 371 -6.79 -6.95 -11.83
CA LEU A 371 -5.56 -6.23 -12.16
C LEU A 371 -5.16 -5.24 -11.07
N TRP A 372 -6.11 -4.73 -10.29
CA TRP A 372 -5.83 -3.69 -9.29
C TRP A 372 -4.80 -4.15 -8.26
N MET A 373 -4.95 -5.38 -7.74
CA MET A 373 -4.10 -5.92 -6.69
C MET A 373 -2.60 -5.97 -7.08
N PRO A 374 -2.19 -6.67 -8.16
CA PRO A 374 -0.77 -6.71 -8.53
C PRO A 374 -0.24 -5.34 -8.98
N LEU A 375 -1.08 -4.48 -9.58
CA LEU A 375 -0.65 -3.12 -9.95
C LEU A 375 -0.38 -2.26 -8.71
N MET A 376 -1.29 -2.29 -7.73
CA MET A 376 -1.14 -1.60 -6.45
C MET A 376 0.10 -2.09 -5.70
N LEU A 377 0.27 -3.40 -5.57
CA LEU A 377 1.45 -3.99 -4.94
C LEU A 377 2.74 -3.69 -5.72
N THR A 378 2.69 -3.56 -7.05
CA THR A 378 3.87 -3.12 -7.83
C THR A 378 4.28 -1.71 -7.40
N VAL A 379 3.35 -0.77 -7.30
CA VAL A 379 3.65 0.60 -6.86
C VAL A 379 4.21 0.58 -5.43
N ILE A 380 3.52 -0.07 -4.50
CA ILE A 380 3.93 -0.18 -3.09
C ILE A 380 5.33 -0.79 -2.96
N LEU A 381 5.57 -1.97 -3.53
CA LEU A 381 6.83 -2.71 -3.35
C LEU A 381 8.02 -2.08 -4.05
N VAL A 382 7.81 -1.39 -5.19
CA VAL A 382 8.88 -0.66 -5.87
C VAL A 382 9.20 0.63 -5.12
N THR A 383 8.18 1.35 -4.63
CA THR A 383 8.40 2.52 -3.76
C THR A 383 9.16 2.12 -2.48
N SER A 384 8.85 0.96 -1.89
CA SER A 384 9.56 0.43 -0.72
C SER A 384 11.08 0.29 -0.88
N LEU A 385 11.62 0.28 -2.11
CA LEU A 385 13.06 0.23 -2.36
C LEU A 385 13.75 1.59 -2.19
N ALA A 386 13.00 2.68 -2.28
CA ALA A 386 13.54 4.05 -2.26
C ALA A 386 12.93 4.94 -1.18
N GLU A 387 11.84 4.50 -0.55
CA GLU A 387 11.10 5.21 0.50
C GLU A 387 10.52 4.20 1.50
N SER A 388 10.31 4.62 2.75
CA SER A 388 9.71 3.78 3.81
C SER A 388 8.19 3.95 3.96
N PHE A 389 7.52 4.69 3.06
CA PHE A 389 6.07 5.03 3.15
C PHE A 389 5.13 3.84 3.38
N THR A 390 5.56 2.63 3.02
CA THR A 390 4.76 1.41 3.15
C THR A 390 4.65 0.89 4.58
N LEU A 391 5.41 1.46 5.52
CA LEU A 391 5.45 1.07 6.92
C LEU A 391 4.53 1.92 7.81
N GLU A 392 4.09 3.07 7.31
CA GLU A 392 3.34 4.07 8.06
C GLU A 392 2.10 4.55 7.29
N GLY A 393 1.19 5.18 8.04
CA GLY A 393 0.05 5.93 7.53
C GLY A 393 -0.68 5.28 6.34
N PRO A 394 -0.84 5.99 5.21
CA PRO A 394 -1.61 5.49 4.07
C PRO A 394 -0.93 4.32 3.35
N GLY A 395 0.40 4.26 3.30
CA GLY A 395 1.10 3.18 2.60
C GLY A 395 0.93 1.85 3.32
N TRP A 396 1.04 1.85 4.66
CA TRP A 396 0.75 0.67 5.47
C TRP A 396 -0.71 0.22 5.36
N LEU A 397 -1.67 1.15 5.43
CA LEU A 397 -3.10 0.84 5.26
C LEU A 397 -3.37 0.14 3.91
N LEU A 398 -2.84 0.69 2.82
CA LEU A 398 -3.05 0.13 1.48
C LEU A 398 -2.35 -1.22 1.31
N LEU A 399 -1.16 -1.40 1.89
CA LEU A 399 -0.45 -2.67 1.90
C LEU A 399 -1.26 -3.75 2.64
N VAL A 400 -1.74 -3.45 3.85
CA VAL A 400 -2.55 -4.38 4.65
C VAL A 400 -3.85 -4.72 3.93
N LEU A 401 -4.52 -3.72 3.36
CA LEU A 401 -5.73 -3.90 2.55
C LEU A 401 -5.48 -4.87 1.38
N CYS A 402 -4.35 -4.72 0.69
CA CYS A 402 -3.93 -5.62 -0.38
C CYS A 402 -3.67 -7.04 0.14
N ILE A 403 -2.92 -7.18 1.23
CA ILE A 403 -2.57 -8.47 1.85
C ILE A 403 -3.83 -9.24 2.28
N VAL A 404 -4.77 -8.58 2.95
CA VAL A 404 -6.01 -9.21 3.44
C VAL A 404 -6.89 -9.64 2.27
N THR A 405 -7.09 -8.76 1.29
CA THR A 405 -7.88 -9.06 0.09
C THR A 405 -7.27 -10.23 -0.71
N ALA A 406 -5.93 -10.30 -0.81
CA ALA A 406 -5.23 -11.44 -1.42
C ALA A 406 -5.38 -12.74 -0.62
N GLY A 407 -5.56 -12.65 0.71
CA GLY A 407 -5.86 -13.79 1.59
C GLY A 407 -7.26 -14.35 1.36
N GLN A 408 -8.28 -13.48 1.29
CA GLN A 408 -9.68 -13.86 1.08
C GLN A 408 -9.91 -14.55 -0.29
N ALA A 409 -9.19 -14.10 -1.32
CA ALA A 409 -9.23 -14.68 -2.67
C ALA A 409 -8.94 -16.20 -2.74
N ARG A 410 -8.37 -16.79 -1.67
CA ARG A 410 -8.04 -18.21 -1.58
C ARG A 410 -8.76 -19.00 -0.47
N SER A 411 -9.91 -18.57 0.03
CA SER A 411 -10.84 -19.51 0.69
C SER A 411 -11.38 -20.51 -0.35
N TRP A 412 -10.52 -21.42 -0.83
CA TRP A 412 -10.76 -22.43 -1.87
C TRP A 412 -11.45 -23.68 -1.32
N ARG A 413 -11.63 -23.78 0.00
CA ARG A 413 -12.38 -24.90 0.59
C ARG A 413 -13.88 -24.83 0.26
N THR A 414 -14.44 -23.63 0.06
CA THR A 414 -15.81 -23.47 -0.44
C THR A 414 -15.93 -23.87 -1.91
N LEU A 415 -14.92 -23.61 -2.74
CA LEU A 415 -14.89 -24.06 -4.15
C LEU A 415 -14.74 -25.59 -4.31
N ILE A 416 -14.24 -26.30 -3.31
CA ILE A 416 -14.16 -27.78 -3.31
C ILE A 416 -15.49 -28.37 -2.79
N LEU A 417 -16.14 -27.72 -1.83
CA LEU A 417 -17.43 -28.17 -1.29
C LEU A 417 -18.59 -27.89 -2.27
N ASP A 418 -18.61 -26.74 -2.96
CA ASP A 418 -19.59 -26.45 -4.03
C ASP A 418 -19.44 -27.39 -5.25
N ARG A 419 -18.27 -28.03 -5.41
CA ARG A 419 -18.02 -28.97 -6.50
C ARG A 419 -18.56 -30.37 -6.20
N GLN A 420 -19.02 -30.63 -4.97
CA GLN A 420 -19.69 -31.89 -4.62
C GLN A 420 -21.19 -31.87 -4.92
N ASP A 421 -21.78 -30.71 -5.24
CA ASP A 421 -23.15 -30.60 -5.75
C ASP A 421 -23.24 -30.81 -7.27
N ILE A 422 -22.55 -31.84 -7.78
CA ILE A 422 -22.89 -32.41 -9.08
C ILE A 422 -24.14 -33.27 -8.83
N PRO A 423 -25.32 -32.98 -9.42
CA PRO A 423 -26.46 -33.84 -9.25
C PRO A 423 -26.08 -35.25 -9.73
N GLU A 424 -26.29 -36.25 -8.86
CA GLU A 424 -26.15 -37.66 -9.23
C GLU A 424 -26.80 -37.89 -10.60
N PRO A 425 -26.16 -38.62 -11.52
CA PRO A 425 -26.81 -38.99 -12.77
C PRO A 425 -28.10 -39.73 -12.41
N LEU A 426 -29.24 -39.21 -12.87
CA LEU A 426 -30.52 -39.90 -12.70
C LEU A 426 -30.36 -41.34 -13.21
N PRO A 427 -30.87 -42.35 -12.46
CA PRO A 427 -30.80 -43.73 -12.91
C PRO A 427 -31.47 -43.86 -14.28
N PRO A 428 -31.01 -44.81 -15.13
CA PRO A 428 -31.56 -44.99 -16.46
C PRO A 428 -33.08 -45.17 -16.39
N ASP A 429 -33.81 -44.38 -17.17
CA ASP A 429 -35.25 -44.52 -17.31
C ASP A 429 -35.55 -45.80 -18.12
N ASP A 430 -35.85 -46.89 -17.42
CA ASP A 430 -36.24 -48.19 -17.97
C ASP A 430 -37.65 -48.19 -18.62
N ARG A 431 -38.10 -47.04 -19.14
CA ARG A 431 -39.35 -46.90 -19.88
C ARG A 431 -39.12 -46.37 -21.27
N ARG A 432 -38.56 -47.22 -22.14
CA ARG A 432 -38.83 -47.14 -23.58
C ARG A 432 -39.48 -48.45 -24.06
N PRO A 433 -40.70 -48.42 -24.61
CA PRO A 433 -41.20 -49.51 -25.43
C PRO A 433 -40.65 -49.34 -26.85
N GLY A 434 -40.06 -50.42 -27.39
CA GLY A 434 -39.53 -50.50 -28.74
C GLY A 434 -38.64 -51.71 -28.90
#